data_AF-A0A3S1C820-F1
#
_entry.id   AF-A0A3S1C820-F1
#
_cell.length_a   1.000
_cell.length_b   1.000
_cell.length_c   1.000
_cell.angle_alpha   90.00
_cell.angle_beta   90.00
_cell.angle_gamma   90.00
#
_symmetry.space_group_name_H-M   'P 1'
#
loop_
_entity.id
_entity.type
_entity.pdbx_description
1 polymer ?
#
loop_
_entity_poly.entity_id
_entity_poly.type
_entity_poly.pdbx_seq_one_letter_code
_entity_poly.pdbx_strand_id
1 'polypeptide(L)'
;MQPLEVMDENTKFTLLAPQGAKVMKGSWGNIKIQAGNKFEIELSISDESIFNRNSVAELKKEVRANDVNVLKRVLIETPTSILYESNVISTSPEFHLYVYKELDKTRLICENRKSQIFSQSEAELMWKSCNSVAKKS
;
A
#
# COMPACT_ATOMS: atom_id res chain seq x y z
N MET A 1 12.65 -4.02 11.39
CA MET A 1 11.30 -3.42 11.50
C MET A 1 10.87 -3.51 12.96
N GLN A 2 10.01 -2.60 13.41
CA GLN A 2 9.47 -2.54 14.77
C GLN A 2 7.93 -2.48 14.70
N PRO A 3 7.21 -3.02 15.69
CA PRO A 3 5.77 -2.79 15.80
C PRO A 3 5.47 -1.29 15.92
N LEU A 4 4.49 -0.84 15.16
CA LEU A 4 3.95 0.51 15.18
C LEU A 4 2.43 0.40 15.37
N GLU A 5 1.93 1.07 16.40
CA GLU A 5 0.49 1.18 16.62
C GLU A 5 -0.08 2.27 15.71
N VAL A 6 -1.21 1.96 15.08
CA VAL A 6 -1.93 2.86 14.19
C VAL A 6 -3.37 2.91 14.67
N MET A 7 -3.91 4.11 14.82
CA MET A 7 -5.27 4.33 15.29
C MET A 7 -6.03 5.12 14.25
N ASP A 8 -7.12 4.52 13.77
CA ASP A 8 -8.20 5.20 13.07
C ASP A 8 -9.31 5.58 14.06
N GLU A 9 -10.31 6.35 13.65
CA GLU A 9 -11.34 6.94 14.53
C GLU A 9 -11.96 5.94 15.52
N ASN A 10 -12.15 4.68 15.11
CA ASN A 10 -12.73 3.64 15.96
C ASN A 10 -11.96 2.30 15.95
N THR A 11 -10.82 2.21 15.25
CA THR A 11 -10.10 0.94 15.08
C THR A 11 -8.61 1.07 15.34
N LYS A 12 -8.09 0.17 16.17
CA LYS A 12 -6.66 0.06 16.47
C LYS A 12 -6.02 -1.07 15.67
N PHE A 13 -4.94 -0.75 14.99
CA PHE A 13 -4.12 -1.69 14.23
C PHE A 13 -2.68 -1.66 14.74
N THR A 14 -1.96 -2.71 14.37
CA THR A 14 -0.50 -2.76 14.46
C THR A 14 0.07 -3.21 13.15
N LEU A 15 1.25 -2.71 12.83
CA LEU A 15 2.06 -3.19 11.71
C LEU A 15 3.55 -3.07 12.03
N LEU A 16 4.38 -3.74 11.25
CA LEU A 16 5.83 -3.64 11.30
C LEU A 16 6.32 -2.53 10.37
N ALA A 17 6.94 -1.49 10.93
CA ALA A 17 7.52 -0.38 10.17
C ALA A 17 9.03 -0.24 10.40
N PRO A 18 9.77 0.52 9.57
CA PRO A 18 11.16 0.88 9.87
C PRO A 18 11.29 1.66 11.18
N GLN A 19 12.49 1.67 11.76
CA GLN A 19 12.76 2.50 12.94
C GLN A 19 12.58 3.98 12.59
N GLY A 20 11.96 4.73 13.50
CA GLY A 20 11.68 6.17 13.29
C GLY A 20 10.48 6.47 12.38
N ALA A 21 9.73 5.43 11.96
CA ALA A 21 8.47 5.63 11.26
C ALA A 21 7.46 6.41 12.13
N LYS A 22 6.74 7.35 11.51
CA LYS A 22 5.73 8.19 12.15
C LYS A 22 4.38 8.01 11.48
N VAL A 23 3.32 7.95 12.28
CA VAL A 23 1.93 7.98 11.83
C VAL A 23 1.50 9.44 11.68
N MET A 24 0.86 9.76 10.57
CA MET A 24 0.39 11.10 10.23
C MET A 24 -0.99 11.01 9.57
N LYS A 25 -1.77 12.09 9.68
CA LYS A 25 -3.02 12.20 8.94
C LYS A 25 -2.72 12.47 7.46
N GLY A 26 -3.18 11.58 6.60
CA GLY A 26 -3.15 11.75 5.15
C GLY A 26 -4.33 12.58 4.65
N SER A 27 -4.40 12.77 3.34
CA SER A 27 -5.55 13.41 2.70
C SER A 27 -6.77 12.47 2.73
N TRP A 28 -7.97 13.05 2.70
CA TRP A 28 -9.23 12.29 2.55
C TRP A 28 -9.49 11.21 3.60
N GLY A 29 -8.91 11.35 4.80
CA GLY A 29 -9.07 10.37 5.88
C GLY A 29 -8.09 9.21 5.84
N ASN A 30 -7.18 9.15 4.86
CA ASN A 30 -6.11 8.14 4.87
C ASN A 30 -5.16 8.34 6.04
N ILE A 31 -4.54 7.25 6.50
CA ILE A 31 -3.44 7.30 7.46
C ILE A 31 -2.13 7.14 6.70
N LYS A 32 -1.22 8.10 6.85
CA LYS A 32 0.10 8.08 6.24
C LYS A 32 1.13 7.59 7.25
N ILE A 33 2.04 6.71 6.84
CA ILE A 33 3.14 6.22 7.67
C ILE A 33 4.44 6.41 6.93
N GLN A 34 5.34 7.22 7.49
CA GLN A 34 6.55 7.67 6.80
C GLN A 34 7.79 7.47 7.67
N ALA A 35 8.90 7.03 7.06
CA ALA A 35 10.24 7.05 7.65
C ALA A 35 11.24 7.62 6.63
N GLY A 36 11.62 8.89 6.80
CA GLY A 36 12.50 9.59 5.86
C GLY A 36 11.93 9.67 4.44
N ASN A 37 12.79 9.56 3.43
CA ASN A 37 12.42 9.55 2.01
C ASN A 37 12.40 8.15 1.37
N LYS A 38 12.65 7.10 2.16
CA LYS A 38 12.81 5.72 1.70
C LYS A 38 11.61 4.82 2.03
N PHE A 39 10.67 5.32 2.82
CA PHE A 39 9.52 4.56 3.26
C PHE A 39 8.32 5.48 3.42
N GLU A 40 7.27 5.21 2.65
CA GLU A 40 5.99 5.89 2.81
C GLU A 40 4.86 5.00 2.31
N ILE A 41 3.96 4.62 3.22
CA ILE A 41 2.72 3.91 2.91
C ILE A 41 1.51 4.73 3.34
N GLU A 42 0.42 4.56 2.62
CA GLU A 42 -0.90 5.10 2.97
C GLU A 42 -1.85 3.94 3.25
N LEU A 43 -2.61 4.08 4.33
CA LEU A 43 -3.68 3.16 4.71
C LEU A 43 -5.03 3.87 4.47
N SER A 44 -5.84 3.31 3.58
CA SER A 44 -7.25 3.65 3.45
C SER A 44 -8.07 2.61 4.20
N ILE A 45 -8.80 3.05 5.22
CA ILE A 45 -9.63 2.20 6.07
C ILE A 45 -11.09 2.53 5.80
N SER A 46 -11.91 1.49 5.67
CA SER A 46 -13.34 1.66 5.47
C SER A 46 -14.11 0.53 6.11
N ASP A 47 -15.29 0.86 6.60
CA ASP A 47 -16.30 -0.13 6.92
C ASP A 47 -16.96 -0.66 5.63
N GLU A 48 -17.55 -1.86 5.70
CA GLU A 48 -18.11 -2.62 4.57
C GLU A 48 -19.01 -1.82 3.61
N SER A 49 -19.62 -0.71 4.06
CA SER A 49 -20.66 0.04 3.35
C SER A 49 -20.15 1.08 2.35
N ILE A 50 -18.89 1.49 2.40
CA ILE A 50 -18.37 2.62 1.60
C ILE A 50 -17.42 2.17 0.49
N PHE A 51 -17.00 0.90 0.52
CA PHE A 51 -15.94 0.42 -0.33
C PHE A 51 -16.44 -0.24 -1.62
N ASN A 52 -16.72 0.59 -2.62
CA ASN A 52 -16.67 0.14 -4.01
C ASN A 52 -15.20 0.15 -4.44
N ARG A 53 -14.50 -0.98 -4.30
CA ARG A 53 -13.24 -1.17 -5.04
C ARG A 53 -13.32 -2.33 -5.99
N ASN A 54 -12.89 -2.01 -7.20
CA ASN A 54 -12.32 -2.90 -8.17
C ASN A 54 -11.51 -3.98 -7.44
N SER A 55 -11.91 -5.23 -7.63
CA SER A 55 -11.20 -6.37 -7.06
C SER A 55 -9.70 -6.25 -7.40
N VAL A 56 -8.79 -6.80 -6.58
CA VAL A 56 -7.37 -6.88 -6.95
C VAL A 56 -7.19 -7.50 -8.34
N ALA A 57 -8.12 -8.36 -8.77
CA ALA A 57 -8.21 -8.90 -10.12
C ALA A 57 -8.53 -7.84 -11.21
N GLU A 58 -9.39 -6.86 -10.95
CA GLU A 58 -9.64 -5.74 -11.86
C GLU A 58 -8.45 -4.79 -11.94
N LEU A 59 -7.85 -4.42 -10.80
CA LEU A 59 -6.60 -3.63 -10.81
C LEU A 59 -5.51 -4.32 -11.63
N LYS A 60 -5.37 -5.63 -11.47
CA LYS A 60 -4.46 -6.46 -12.27
C LYS A 60 -4.74 -6.41 -13.77
N LYS A 61 -6.01 -6.29 -14.18
CA LYS A 61 -6.39 -6.13 -15.60
C LYS A 61 -6.03 -4.72 -16.06
N GLU A 62 -6.36 -3.69 -15.28
CA GLU A 62 -6.05 -2.29 -15.58
C GLU A 62 -4.54 -2.08 -15.74
N VAL A 63 -3.72 -2.60 -14.84
CA VAL A 63 -2.25 -2.50 -14.90
C VAL A 63 -1.69 -3.12 -16.18
N ARG A 64 -2.24 -4.27 -16.61
CA ARG A 64 -1.80 -4.95 -17.84
C ARG A 64 -2.28 -4.25 -19.12
N ALA A 65 -3.38 -3.52 -19.05
CA ALA A 65 -3.97 -2.78 -20.16
C ALA A 65 -3.50 -1.31 -20.21
N ASN A 66 -2.59 -0.89 -19.32
CA ASN A 66 -2.17 0.50 -19.24
C ASN A 66 -1.03 0.79 -20.22
N ASP A 67 -1.35 1.53 -21.28
CA ASP A 67 -0.38 1.93 -22.32
C ASP A 67 0.46 3.16 -21.94
N VAL A 68 0.08 3.90 -20.90
CA VAL A 68 0.81 5.08 -20.41
C VAL A 68 1.85 4.69 -19.38
N ASN A 69 1.41 3.99 -18.32
CA ASN A 69 2.27 3.37 -17.32
C ASN A 69 2.51 1.92 -17.72
N VAL A 70 3.41 1.71 -18.67
CA VAL A 70 3.63 0.39 -19.26
C VAL A 70 4.22 -0.54 -18.20
N LEU A 71 3.51 -1.62 -17.89
CA LEU A 71 3.97 -2.68 -17.01
C LEU A 71 5.28 -3.28 -17.55
N LYS A 72 6.32 -3.32 -16.72
CA LYS A 72 7.61 -3.94 -17.05
C LYS A 72 7.70 -5.35 -16.51
N ARG A 73 7.36 -5.53 -15.23
CA ARG A 73 7.31 -6.84 -14.58
C ARG A 73 6.47 -6.79 -13.32
N VAL A 74 5.94 -7.94 -12.95
CA VAL A 74 5.29 -8.15 -11.65
C VAL A 74 6.32 -8.81 -10.72
N LEU A 75 6.51 -8.22 -9.54
CA LEU A 75 7.44 -8.72 -8.52
C LEU A 75 6.72 -9.64 -7.54
N ILE A 76 5.52 -9.25 -7.11
CA ILE A 76 4.69 -10.03 -6.20
C ILE A 76 3.27 -10.00 -6.71
N GLU A 77 2.65 -11.17 -6.79
CA GLU A 77 1.25 -11.29 -7.13
C GLU A 77 0.57 -12.34 -6.23
N THR A 78 -0.43 -11.92 -5.48
CA THR A 78 -1.29 -12.80 -4.67
C THR A 78 -2.76 -12.46 -4.93
N PRO A 79 -3.74 -13.20 -4.40
CA PRO A 79 -5.15 -12.83 -4.53
C PRO A 79 -5.46 -11.43 -3.96
N THR A 80 -4.69 -10.98 -2.97
CA THR A 80 -4.94 -9.74 -2.23
C THR A 80 -3.83 -8.70 -2.39
N SER A 81 -2.82 -8.95 -3.22
CA SER A 81 -1.69 -8.03 -3.37
C SER A 81 -1.12 -8.03 -4.78
N ILE A 82 -0.61 -6.87 -5.19
CA ILE A 82 0.27 -6.74 -6.33
C ILE A 82 1.40 -5.75 -6.00
N LEU A 83 2.63 -6.13 -6.30
CA LEU A 83 3.79 -5.25 -6.37
C LEU A 83 4.36 -5.38 -7.77
N TYR A 84 4.44 -4.28 -8.51
CA TYR A 84 4.89 -4.29 -9.89
C TYR A 84 5.75 -3.09 -10.21
N GLU A 85 6.55 -3.25 -11.25
CA GLU A 85 7.35 -2.20 -11.86
C GLU A 85 6.66 -1.73 -13.14
N SER A 86 6.46 -0.43 -13.28
CA SER A 86 6.07 0.19 -14.54
C SER A 86 6.97 1.36 -14.88
N ASN A 87 6.81 1.88 -16.09
CA ASN A 87 7.49 3.09 -16.51
C ASN A 87 6.58 3.88 -17.45
N VAL A 88 6.50 5.20 -17.26
CA VAL A 88 6.01 6.09 -18.31
C VAL A 88 7.07 6.14 -19.40
N ILE A 89 6.66 6.26 -20.66
CA ILE A 89 7.61 6.39 -21.78
C ILE A 89 8.63 7.49 -21.46
N SER A 90 9.91 7.12 -21.41
CA SER A 90 11.06 8.00 -21.12
C SER A 90 11.23 8.49 -19.67
N THR A 91 10.61 7.85 -18.66
CA THR A 91 10.85 8.14 -17.25
C THR A 91 11.70 7.08 -16.54
N SER A 92 12.04 7.32 -15.27
CA SER A 92 12.64 6.30 -14.40
C SER A 92 11.61 5.22 -14.05
N PRO A 93 12.04 3.96 -13.83
CA PRO A 93 11.14 2.93 -13.32
C PRO A 93 10.46 3.35 -12.02
N GLU A 94 9.16 3.06 -11.92
CA GLU A 94 8.35 3.26 -10.74
C GLU A 94 7.86 1.93 -10.21
N PHE A 95 7.89 1.76 -8.88
CA PHE A 95 7.34 0.59 -8.21
C PHE A 95 6.02 0.96 -7.55
N HIS A 96 5.00 0.15 -7.81
CA HIS A 96 3.65 0.38 -7.33
C HIS A 96 3.21 -0.82 -6.50
N LEU A 97 2.72 -0.52 -5.30
CA LEU A 97 2.26 -1.47 -4.31
C LEU A 97 0.78 -1.26 -4.06
N TYR A 98 0.03 -2.35 -4.08
CA TYR A 98 -1.33 -2.40 -3.62
C TYR A 98 -1.55 -3.67 -2.80
N VAL A 99 -2.04 -3.53 -1.58
CA VAL A 99 -2.39 -4.63 -0.69
C VAL A 99 -3.79 -4.40 -0.14
N TYR A 100 -4.67 -5.38 -0.35
CA TYR A 100 -5.99 -5.46 0.25
C TYR A 100 -5.98 -6.39 1.46
N LYS A 101 -6.64 -5.99 2.54
CA LYS A 101 -6.86 -6.82 3.71
C LYS A 101 -8.28 -6.66 4.24
N GLU A 102 -8.86 -7.79 4.62
CA GLU A 102 -10.05 -7.86 5.45
C GLU A 102 -9.62 -8.25 6.86
N LEU A 103 -9.98 -7.41 7.83
CA LEU A 103 -9.70 -7.58 9.25
C LEU A 103 -11.05 -7.51 9.99
N ASP A 104 -11.70 -8.66 10.12
CA ASP A 104 -13.11 -8.78 10.51
C ASP A 104 -14.02 -7.98 9.56
N LYS A 105 -14.76 -7.00 10.08
CA LYS A 105 -15.63 -6.08 9.33
C LYS A 105 -14.91 -4.85 8.78
N THR A 106 -13.60 -4.76 9.00
CA THR A 106 -12.79 -3.62 8.56
C THR A 106 -12.01 -3.99 7.31
N ARG A 107 -12.21 -3.22 6.24
CA ARG A 107 -11.43 -3.35 5.02
C ARG A 107 -10.32 -2.30 5.02
N LEU A 108 -9.15 -2.73 4.60
CA LEU A 108 -7.96 -1.90 4.54
C LEU A 108 -7.31 -2.06 3.17
N ILE A 109 -6.94 -0.94 2.57
CA ILE A 109 -5.87 -0.94 1.58
C ILE A 109 -4.64 -0.23 2.09
N CYS A 110 -3.50 -0.85 1.81
CA CYS A 110 -2.18 -0.31 1.99
C CYS A 110 -1.50 -0.16 0.62
N GLU A 111 -1.11 1.07 0.28
CA GLU A 111 -0.43 1.42 -0.96
C GLU A 111 0.85 2.21 -0.63
N ASN A 112 1.87 2.16 -1.49
CA ASN A 112 2.97 3.11 -1.38
C ASN A 112 2.56 4.47 -1.95
N ARG A 113 3.23 5.55 -1.52
CA ARG A 113 2.95 6.88 -2.07
C ARG A 113 3.15 6.91 -3.59
N LYS A 114 2.15 7.43 -4.30
CA LYS A 114 2.21 7.73 -5.73
C LYS A 114 3.17 8.90 -6.01
N SER A 115 3.82 8.87 -7.17
CA SER A 115 4.75 9.92 -7.65
C SER A 115 6.03 10.12 -6.83
N GLN A 116 6.33 9.20 -5.90
CA GLN A 116 7.64 9.12 -5.26
C GLN A 116 8.38 7.90 -5.80
N ILE A 117 9.61 8.11 -6.26
CA ILE A 117 10.44 7.03 -6.79
C ILE A 117 11.06 6.29 -5.60
N PHE A 118 10.72 5.02 -5.48
CA PHE A 118 11.33 4.08 -4.54
C PHE A 118 12.16 3.07 -5.31
N SER A 119 13.21 2.54 -4.68
CA SER A 119 13.88 1.34 -5.18
C SER A 119 13.01 0.10 -4.98
N GLN A 120 13.32 -0.98 -5.72
CA GLN A 120 12.66 -2.28 -5.53
C GLN A 120 12.71 -2.73 -4.05
N SER A 121 13.87 -2.60 -3.41
CA SER A 121 14.06 -3.03 -2.01
C SER A 121 13.20 -2.23 -1.01
N GLU A 122 12.97 -0.96 -1.30
CA GLU A 122 12.11 -0.09 -0.49
C GLU A 122 10.63 -0.46 -0.70
N ALA A 123 10.22 -0.73 -1.94
CA ALA A 123 8.86 -1.18 -2.24
C ALA A 123 8.55 -2.56 -1.65
N GLU A 124 9.51 -3.49 -1.65
CA GLU A 124 9.39 -4.79 -0.97
C GLU A 124 9.30 -4.64 0.55
N LEU A 125 10.02 -3.69 1.14
CA LEU A 125 9.91 -3.37 2.57
C LEU A 125 8.52 -2.82 2.91
N MET A 126 7.96 -1.96 2.05
CA MET A 126 6.59 -1.47 2.17
C MET A 126 5.57 -2.60 2.04
N TRP A 127 5.77 -3.53 1.09
CA TRP A 127 4.90 -4.71 0.96
C TRP A 127 4.92 -5.58 2.22
N LYS A 128 6.10 -5.79 2.83
CA LYS A 128 6.22 -6.51 4.13
C LYS A 128 5.47 -5.78 5.23
N SER A 129 5.59 -4.46 5.30
CA SER A 129 4.85 -3.62 6.25
C SER A 129 3.34 -3.75 6.06
N CYS A 130 2.84 -3.54 4.85
CA CYS A 130 1.42 -3.70 4.51
C CYS A 130 0.90 -5.11 4.87
N ASN A 131 1.68 -6.16 4.62
CA ASN A 131 1.29 -7.54 4.95
C ASN A 131 1.37 -7.89 6.43
N SER A 132 2.08 -7.09 7.23
CA SER A 132 2.13 -7.30 8.68
C SER A 132 0.95 -6.66 9.44
N VAL A 133 0.10 -5.89 8.75
CA VAL A 133 -1.03 -5.22 9.41
C VAL A 133 -1.95 -6.26 10.06
N ALA A 134 -2.20 -6.08 11.34
CA ALA A 134 -3.12 -6.87 12.15
C ALA A 134 -3.95 -5.94 13.04
N LYS A 135 -5.23 -6.27 13.20
CA LYS A 135 -6.11 -5.59 14.14
C LYS A 135 -5.73 -5.97 15.56
N LYS A 136 -5.68 -5.00 16.47
CA LYS A 136 -5.53 -5.29 17.90
C LYS A 136 -6.91 -5.50 18.51
N SER A 137 -7.07 -6.63 19.20
CA SER A 137 -8.20 -6.95 20.06
C SER A 137 -8.28 -6.00 21.25
#